data_AF-A0A4E9ENU2-F1
#
_entry.id   AF-A0A4E9ENU2-F1
#
_cell.length_a   1.000
_cell.length_b   1.000
_cell.length_c   1.000
_cell.angle_alpha   90.00
_cell.angle_beta   90.00
_cell.angle_gamma   90.00
#
_symmetry.space_group_name_H-M   'P 1'
#
loop_
_entity.id
_entity.type
_entity.pdbx_description
1 polymer ?
#
loop_
_entity_poly.entity_id
_entity_poly.type
_entity_poly.pdbx_seq_one_letter_code
_entity_poly.pdbx_strand_id
1 'polypeptide(L)'
;MSADESNIICIEDDEENIEESGVKYSDKLPVCQGSSKILCRSSSQEVIQENERKKRGKNYAVPSILDDFFGVYCLLSRSPNRYFKNRCYIGYTVNPNRRIRQHNAGKEFGGAKKTDHRGPWDMVCIIHGFPNSVSALRFEWAWQNPEKSRRLRLLNLKKRTSETAFGFRLRIACHMLNSDPWRRLSLTFRWLLPEEYDVAGTCSLCLKPILSISELLRCHANETCKSHFHMRCLSKHALNAVDEYRTSLFPIQGQCPKCGVVYLWGDLIRDQRILLAVNKFNSSSTLFNMIPRGKLIKM
;
A
#
# COMPACT_ATOMS: atom_id res chain seq x y z
N MET A 1 -27.23 37.70 19.29
CA MET A 1 -27.27 37.37 20.73
C MET A 1 -26.65 36.00 20.91
N SER A 2 -25.63 35.96 21.78
CA SER A 2 -24.95 34.81 22.42
C SER A 2 -24.44 33.67 21.53
N ALA A 3 -23.10 33.63 21.45
CA ALA A 3 -22.27 32.48 21.14
C ALA A 3 -22.40 31.38 22.20
N ASP A 4 -22.01 30.15 21.83
CA ASP A 4 -21.26 29.31 22.77
C ASP A 4 -20.29 28.38 22.04
N GLU A 5 -19.06 28.40 22.54
CA GLU A 5 -17.85 27.70 22.11
C GLU A 5 -17.62 26.42 22.95
N SER A 6 -16.50 25.72 22.70
CA SER A 6 -15.90 24.57 23.41
C SER A 6 -16.37 23.17 22.93
N ASN A 7 -15.53 22.23 22.49
CA ASN A 7 -14.13 21.96 22.83
C ASN A 7 -13.25 21.72 21.58
N ILE A 8 -12.31 22.64 21.35
CA ILE A 8 -11.14 22.44 20.50
C ILE A 8 -9.96 22.32 21.44
N ILE A 9 -9.26 21.19 21.43
CA ILE A 9 -7.95 21.08 22.08
C ILE A 9 -6.92 21.62 21.09
N CYS A 10 -6.62 22.91 21.22
CA CYS A 10 -5.38 23.49 20.69
C CYS A 10 -4.29 23.20 21.72
N ILE A 11 -3.24 22.47 21.33
CA ILE A 11 -2.00 22.48 22.08
C ILE A 11 -1.19 23.63 21.47
N GLU A 12 -1.11 24.72 22.22
CA GLU A 12 -0.14 25.80 22.02
C GLU A 12 1.20 25.28 22.56
N ASP A 13 2.22 25.26 21.70
CA ASP A 13 3.59 24.95 22.13
C ASP A 13 4.26 26.30 22.45
N ASP A 14 4.45 26.56 23.74
CA ASP A 14 5.23 27.68 24.26
C ASP A 14 6.73 27.48 23.95
N GLU A 15 7.33 28.50 23.34
CA GLU A 15 8.78 28.73 23.40
C GLU A 15 9.11 29.32 24.77
N GLU A 16 10.00 28.71 25.55
CA GLU A 16 11.04 29.48 26.26
C GLU A 16 12.16 28.60 26.85
N ASN A 17 13.37 29.11 26.59
CA ASN A 17 14.57 29.19 27.43
C ASN A 17 15.41 27.96 27.83
N ILE A 18 16.69 28.16 27.50
CA ILE A 18 17.90 27.41 27.78
C ILE A 18 18.33 27.69 29.22
N GLU A 19 18.54 26.64 30.02
CA GLU A 19 19.53 26.68 31.09
C GLU A 19 20.32 25.37 31.14
N GLU A 20 21.65 25.52 31.10
CA GLU A 20 22.65 24.48 31.27
C GLU A 20 22.66 23.95 32.71
N SER A 21 22.69 22.62 32.87
CA SER A 21 23.41 22.02 33.99
C SER A 21 23.88 20.63 33.59
N GLY A 22 25.20 20.50 33.42
CA GLY A 22 25.84 19.29 32.93
C GLY A 22 25.96 18.18 33.98
N VAL A 23 25.88 16.94 33.51
CA VAL A 23 26.52 15.79 34.17
C VAL A 23 27.12 14.88 33.11
N LYS A 24 28.40 14.56 33.32
CA LYS A 24 29.35 13.89 32.43
C LYS A 24 28.98 12.43 32.13
N TYR A 25 29.04 12.02 30.86
CA TYR A 25 29.12 10.62 30.47
C TYR A 25 30.57 10.12 30.58
N SER A 26 30.79 9.02 31.30
CA SER A 26 32.04 8.25 31.25
C SER A 26 31.79 6.95 30.48
N ASP A 27 32.46 6.83 29.34
CA ASP A 27 32.53 5.61 28.53
C ASP A 27 33.26 4.49 29.28
N LYS A 28 32.60 3.34 29.50
CA LYS A 28 33.27 2.04 29.67
C LYS A 28 32.42 0.91 29.09
N LEU A 29 32.85 0.39 27.94
CA LEU A 29 32.47 -0.91 27.38
C LEU A 29 32.97 -2.04 28.30
N PRO A 30 32.18 -3.09 28.59
CA PRO A 30 32.69 -4.27 29.28
C PRO A 30 33.29 -5.27 28.28
N VAL A 31 34.55 -5.61 28.57
CA VAL A 31 35.35 -6.69 27.98
C VAL A 31 34.85 -8.03 28.52
N CYS A 32 34.73 -9.02 27.63
CA CYS A 32 34.44 -10.41 27.95
C CYS A 32 35.72 -11.16 28.35
N GLN A 33 35.74 -11.78 29.53
CA GLN A 33 36.65 -12.86 29.88
C GLN A 33 35.89 -13.95 30.63
N GLY A 34 35.92 -15.16 30.08
CA GLY A 34 35.33 -16.34 30.69
C GLY A 34 36.29 -17.01 31.69
N SER A 35 35.73 -17.80 32.60
CA SER A 35 36.36 -19.00 33.17
C SER A 35 35.32 -19.84 33.91
N SER A 36 35.28 -21.12 33.56
CA SER A 36 34.43 -22.18 34.10
C SER A 36 34.81 -22.57 35.54
N LYS A 37 33.83 -23.03 36.34
CA LYS A 37 33.92 -24.27 37.15
C LYS A 37 32.61 -24.62 37.88
N ILE A 38 32.33 -25.91 37.86
CA ILE A 38 31.23 -26.67 38.47
C ILE A 38 31.64 -27.04 39.92
N LEU A 39 30.70 -27.04 40.90
CA LEU A 39 30.32 -28.22 41.74
C LEU A 39 29.37 -27.84 42.92
N CYS A 40 28.34 -28.69 43.10
CA CYS A 40 27.36 -28.79 44.20
C CYS A 40 27.93 -28.85 45.62
N ARG A 41 27.12 -28.40 46.63
CA ARG A 41 26.78 -29.20 47.84
C ARG A 41 25.60 -28.62 48.69
N SER A 42 24.49 -29.39 48.72
CA SER A 42 23.53 -29.77 49.79
C SER A 42 22.96 -28.83 50.89
N SER A 43 21.69 -29.16 51.23
CA SER A 43 20.92 -28.93 52.48
C SER A 43 20.29 -27.53 52.65
N SER A 44 19.00 -27.35 52.98
CA SER A 44 18.03 -28.22 53.66
C SER A 44 16.59 -27.87 53.24
N GLN A 45 15.71 -28.84 53.45
CA GLN A 45 14.28 -28.84 53.19
C GLN A 45 13.52 -27.82 54.06
N GLU A 46 12.63 -27.05 53.46
CA GLU A 46 11.37 -26.66 54.09
C GLU A 46 10.22 -26.97 53.13
N VAL A 47 9.38 -27.89 53.59
CA VAL A 47 8.13 -28.30 52.96
C VAL A 47 7.07 -27.28 53.38
N ILE A 48 6.60 -26.45 52.45
CA ILE A 48 5.34 -25.74 52.61
C ILE A 48 4.40 -26.23 51.52
N GLN A 49 3.41 -27.01 51.96
CA GLN A 49 2.30 -27.51 51.18
C GLN A 49 1.23 -26.39 51.08
N GLU A 50 0.44 -26.43 50.00
CA GLU A 50 -0.77 -25.63 49.71
C GLU A 50 -0.58 -24.26 49.00
N ASN A 51 -0.81 -24.24 47.69
CA ASN A 51 -2.15 -24.13 47.10
C ASN A 51 -2.02 -23.87 45.58
N GLU A 52 -2.29 -24.89 44.75
CA GLU A 52 -2.31 -24.75 43.30
C GLU A 52 -3.54 -23.94 42.84
N ARG A 53 -3.43 -22.61 42.88
CA ARG A 53 -4.28 -21.78 42.04
C ARG A 53 -3.75 -21.85 40.60
N LYS A 54 -4.46 -22.58 39.73
CA LYS A 54 -4.32 -22.54 38.27
C LYS A 54 -4.36 -21.08 37.77
N LYS A 55 -3.22 -20.40 37.76
CA LYS A 55 -3.06 -19.15 37.02
C LYS A 55 -3.06 -19.53 35.55
N ARG A 56 -4.18 -19.25 34.86
CA ARG A 56 -4.21 -19.18 33.40
C ARG A 56 -3.07 -18.28 32.96
N GLY A 57 -1.99 -18.89 32.47
CA GLY A 57 -0.90 -18.16 31.85
C GLY A 57 -1.49 -17.33 30.72
N LYS A 58 -1.52 -16.00 30.88
CA LYS A 58 -1.63 -15.12 29.72
C LYS A 58 -0.39 -15.43 28.89
N ASN A 59 -0.58 -16.09 27.76
CA ASN A 59 0.42 -16.11 26.71
C ASN A 59 0.67 -14.65 26.34
N TYR A 60 1.74 -14.06 26.86
CA TYR A 60 2.27 -12.81 26.35
C TYR A 60 2.89 -13.16 25.01
N ALA A 61 2.05 -13.21 23.98
CA ALA A 61 2.53 -13.14 22.62
C ALA A 61 3.36 -11.86 22.55
N VAL A 62 4.66 -12.00 22.33
CA VAL A 62 5.53 -10.87 22.00
C VAL A 62 4.88 -10.19 20.79
N PRO A 63 4.40 -8.94 20.89
CA PRO A 63 3.78 -8.28 19.74
C PRO A 63 4.85 -8.21 18.64
N SER A 64 4.61 -8.87 17.52
CA SER A 64 5.43 -8.67 16.33
C SER A 64 5.24 -7.21 15.93
N ILE A 65 6.29 -6.39 16.04
CA ILE A 65 6.30 -4.96 15.67
C ILE A 65 5.99 -4.76 14.16
N LEU A 66 5.77 -5.83 13.39
CA LEU A 66 5.76 -5.84 11.93
C LEU A 66 4.38 -6.00 11.27
N ASP A 67 3.27 -6.15 12.01
CA ASP A 67 1.97 -6.49 11.40
C ASP A 67 0.89 -5.39 11.45
N ASP A 68 1.18 -4.22 12.03
CA ASP A 68 0.19 -3.13 12.08
C ASP A 68 0.04 -2.44 10.73
N PHE A 69 -1.15 -2.55 10.13
CA PHE A 69 -1.49 -1.88 8.88
C PHE A 69 -2.10 -0.50 9.14
N PHE A 70 -1.48 0.53 8.56
CA PHE A 70 -1.99 1.90 8.54
C PHE A 70 -2.09 2.39 7.11
N GLY A 71 -3.30 2.70 6.64
CA GLY A 71 -3.54 3.11 5.26
C GLY A 71 -4.44 4.33 5.14
N VAL A 72 -4.11 5.23 4.22
CA VAL A 72 -4.93 6.37 3.80
C VAL A 72 -5.39 6.13 2.37
N TYR A 73 -6.70 6.13 2.14
CA TYR A 73 -7.31 5.75 0.88
C TYR A 73 -8.10 6.90 0.26
N CYS A 74 -8.30 6.82 -1.06
CA CYS A 74 -9.27 7.63 -1.78
C CYS A 74 -10.41 6.74 -2.28
N LEU A 75 -11.64 7.16 -2.02
CA LEU A 75 -12.85 6.59 -2.60
C LEU A 75 -13.31 7.41 -3.79
N LEU A 76 -13.99 6.76 -4.74
CA LEU A 76 -14.71 7.39 -5.84
C LEU A 76 -16.17 6.92 -5.80
N SER A 77 -17.11 7.85 -5.87
CA SER A 77 -18.53 7.51 -5.96
C SER A 77 -18.89 7.08 -7.37
N ARG A 78 -19.51 5.90 -7.48
CA ARG A 78 -20.15 5.36 -8.68
C ARG A 78 -21.66 5.60 -8.70
N SER A 79 -22.14 6.55 -7.90
CA SER A 79 -23.57 6.87 -7.84
C SER A 79 -24.11 7.18 -9.25
N PRO A 80 -25.30 6.64 -9.62
CA PRO A 80 -25.96 7.03 -10.87
C PRO A 80 -26.42 8.49 -10.83
N ASN A 81 -26.57 9.07 -9.63
CA ASN A 81 -26.90 10.48 -9.47
C ASN A 81 -25.70 11.36 -9.86
N ARG A 82 -25.88 12.17 -10.91
CA ARG A 82 -24.86 13.10 -11.45
C ARG A 82 -24.25 14.05 -10.42
N TYR A 83 -24.98 14.40 -9.36
CA TYR A 83 -24.45 15.29 -8.32
C TYR A 83 -23.39 14.62 -7.46
N PHE A 84 -23.44 13.29 -7.32
CA PHE A 84 -22.53 12.51 -6.49
C PHE A 84 -21.53 11.69 -7.30
N LYS A 85 -21.86 11.35 -8.55
CA LYS A 85 -20.99 10.63 -9.48
C LYS A 85 -19.59 11.26 -9.54
N ASN A 86 -18.56 10.42 -9.46
CA ASN A 86 -17.15 10.79 -9.48
C ASN A 86 -16.70 11.73 -8.35
N ARG A 87 -17.49 11.92 -7.29
CA ARG A 87 -17.00 12.59 -6.08
C ARG A 87 -15.99 11.72 -5.36
N CYS A 88 -15.01 12.37 -4.75
CA CYS A 88 -13.98 11.71 -3.97
C CYS A 88 -14.21 11.85 -2.47
N TYR A 89 -13.78 10.84 -1.72
CA TYR A 89 -13.70 10.88 -0.27
C TYR A 89 -12.34 10.30 0.15
N ILE A 90 -11.59 11.04 0.97
CA ILE A 90 -10.31 10.56 1.50
C ILE A 90 -10.55 10.10 2.93
N GLY A 91 -9.97 8.98 3.33
CA GLY A 91 -10.08 8.49 4.70
C GLY A 91 -8.90 7.63 5.13
N TYR A 92 -8.86 7.32 6.41
CA TYR A 92 -7.87 6.45 7.04
C TYR A 92 -8.51 5.13 7.50
N THR A 93 -7.74 4.04 7.48
CA THR A 93 -8.16 2.74 7.99
C THR A 93 -6.98 1.85 8.39
N VAL A 94 -7.25 0.95 9.34
CA VAL A 94 -6.40 -0.21 9.65
C VAL A 94 -6.90 -1.50 8.99
N ASN A 95 -8.07 -1.46 8.34
CA ASN A 95 -8.66 -2.60 7.64
C ASN A 95 -9.49 -2.09 6.43
N PRO A 96 -8.92 -2.07 5.21
CA PRO A 96 -9.56 -1.54 4.02
C PRO A 96 -10.87 -2.25 3.66
N ASN A 97 -10.88 -3.58 3.72
CA ASN A 97 -12.03 -4.42 3.37
C ASN A 97 -13.23 -4.17 4.30
N ARG A 98 -13.00 -4.03 5.60
CA ARG A 98 -14.06 -3.64 6.54
C ARG A 98 -14.54 -2.23 6.23
N ARG A 99 -13.63 -1.29 5.99
CA ARG A 99 -13.96 0.13 5.84
C ARG A 99 -14.77 0.42 4.59
N ILE A 100 -14.48 -0.22 3.45
CA ILE A 100 -15.27 -0.05 2.22
C ILE A 100 -16.70 -0.58 2.40
N ARG A 101 -16.88 -1.71 3.10
CA ARG A 101 -18.22 -2.23 3.44
C ARG A 101 -19.01 -1.25 4.30
N GLN A 102 -18.39 -0.65 5.32
CA GLN A 102 -19.05 0.37 6.15
C GLN A 102 -19.51 1.58 5.33
N HIS A 103 -18.68 2.08 4.41
CA HIS A 103 -19.07 3.19 3.54
C HIS A 103 -20.26 2.87 2.64
N ASN A 104 -20.32 1.64 2.12
CA ASN A 104 -21.41 1.18 1.25
C ASN A 104 -22.67 0.77 2.01
N ALA A 105 -22.56 0.34 3.27
CA ALA A 105 -23.69 0.04 4.13
C ALA A 105 -24.36 1.32 4.69
N GLY A 106 -23.61 2.41 4.86
CA GLY A 106 -24.13 3.70 5.32
C GLY A 106 -23.70 4.07 6.74
N LYS A 107 -24.07 5.27 7.19
CA LYS A 107 -23.60 5.85 8.46
C LYS A 107 -24.00 5.05 9.69
N GLU A 108 -25.16 4.39 9.64
CA GLU A 108 -25.70 3.57 10.74
C GLU A 108 -24.84 2.33 11.01
N PHE A 109 -24.07 1.91 10.01
CA PHE A 109 -23.14 0.77 10.08
C PHE A 109 -21.67 1.22 10.24
N GLY A 110 -21.45 2.45 10.71
CA GLY A 110 -20.12 3.03 10.94
C GLY A 110 -19.49 3.69 9.72
N GLY A 111 -20.23 3.83 8.61
CA GLY A 111 -19.82 4.64 7.46
C GLY A 111 -19.68 6.13 7.81
N ALA A 112 -18.85 6.87 7.07
CA ALA A 112 -18.76 8.31 7.29
C ALA A 112 -20.06 9.02 6.87
N LYS A 113 -20.55 9.98 7.66
CA LYS A 113 -21.73 10.80 7.31
C LYS A 113 -21.60 11.44 5.91
N LYS A 114 -20.39 11.84 5.51
CA LYS A 114 -20.12 12.46 4.20
C LYS A 114 -20.27 11.49 3.02
N THR A 115 -20.21 10.18 3.26
CA THR A 115 -20.36 9.14 2.22
C THR A 115 -21.75 8.52 2.18
N ASP A 116 -22.57 8.79 3.20
CA ASP A 116 -23.92 8.23 3.35
C ASP A 116 -24.84 8.58 2.16
N HIS A 117 -25.57 7.58 1.63
CA HIS A 117 -26.50 7.71 0.50
C HIS A 117 -25.89 8.30 -0.80
N ARG A 118 -24.57 8.29 -0.93
CA ARG A 118 -23.82 8.88 -2.05
C ARG A 118 -22.98 7.85 -2.80
N GLY A 119 -23.14 6.58 -2.46
CA GLY A 119 -22.48 5.44 -3.10
C GLY A 119 -23.25 4.90 -4.32
N PRO A 120 -22.90 3.69 -4.78
CA PRO A 120 -21.84 2.83 -4.24
C PRO A 120 -20.46 3.49 -4.37
N TRP A 121 -19.59 3.21 -3.42
CA TRP A 121 -18.23 3.72 -3.32
C TRP A 121 -17.24 2.63 -3.69
N ASP A 122 -16.26 3.03 -4.47
CA ASP A 122 -15.09 2.24 -4.80
C ASP A 122 -13.87 2.81 -4.10
N MET A 123 -13.06 1.95 -3.47
CA MET A 123 -11.73 2.36 -2.99
C MET A 123 -10.76 2.26 -4.16
N VAL A 124 -10.33 3.40 -4.70
CA VAL A 124 -9.59 3.44 -5.97
C VAL A 124 -8.09 3.34 -5.78
N CYS A 125 -7.57 3.92 -4.70
CA CYS A 125 -6.19 3.76 -4.30
C CYS A 125 -6.03 3.85 -2.79
N ILE A 126 -4.92 3.32 -2.29
CA ILE A 126 -4.50 3.39 -0.90
C ILE A 126 -3.00 3.63 -0.81
N ILE A 127 -2.61 4.53 0.10
CA ILE A 127 -1.23 4.77 0.51
C ILE A 127 -1.07 4.12 1.86
N HIS A 128 -0.10 3.24 2.04
CA HIS A 128 0.13 2.51 3.29
C HIS A 128 1.62 2.37 3.59
N GLY A 129 1.95 1.76 4.74
CA GLY A 129 3.33 1.68 5.25
C GLY A 129 3.68 2.86 6.16
N PHE A 130 2.68 3.58 6.67
CA PHE A 130 2.90 4.58 7.71
C PHE A 130 3.41 3.88 8.99
N PRO A 131 4.35 4.49 9.73
CA PRO A 131 4.92 3.87 10.93
C PRO A 131 3.94 3.80 12.11
N ASN A 132 2.88 4.63 12.08
CA ASN A 132 1.83 4.67 13.10
C ASN A 132 0.60 5.41 12.57
N SER A 133 -0.50 5.30 13.33
CA SER A 133 -1.76 5.98 13.07
C SER A 133 -1.60 7.50 12.99
N VAL A 134 -0.77 8.11 13.86
CA VAL A 134 -0.56 9.56 13.89
C VAL A 134 0.00 10.08 12.57
N SER A 135 1.00 9.39 12.02
CA SER A 135 1.61 9.76 10.73
C SER A 135 0.62 9.62 9.57
N ALA A 136 -0.19 8.56 9.59
CA ALA A 136 -1.24 8.34 8.59
C ALA A 136 -2.35 9.39 8.68
N LEU A 137 -2.81 9.73 9.89
CA LEU A 137 -3.84 10.75 10.12
C LEU A 137 -3.36 12.15 9.72
N ARG A 138 -2.08 12.48 9.98
CA ARG A 138 -1.46 13.72 9.49
C ARG A 138 -1.44 13.79 7.97
N PHE A 139 -1.17 12.68 7.29
CA PHE A 139 -1.27 12.59 5.83
C PHE A 139 -2.73 12.76 5.38
N GLU A 140 -3.67 12.02 5.95
CA GLU A 140 -5.09 12.07 5.62
C GLU A 140 -5.66 13.50 5.71
N TRP A 141 -5.39 14.19 6.83
CA TRP A 141 -5.86 15.56 7.04
C TRP A 141 -5.28 16.53 6.01
N ALA A 142 -3.98 16.45 5.73
CA ALA A 142 -3.33 17.32 4.75
C ALA A 142 -3.83 17.06 3.32
N TRP A 143 -4.15 15.80 2.98
CA TRP A 143 -4.71 15.43 1.69
C TRP A 143 -6.16 15.90 1.53
N GLN A 144 -6.94 15.88 2.61
CA GLN A 144 -8.29 16.45 2.65
C GLN A 144 -8.30 17.97 2.50
N ASN A 145 -7.36 18.65 3.18
CA ASN A 145 -7.32 20.11 3.36
C ASN A 145 -6.00 20.73 2.83
N PRO A 146 -5.69 20.60 1.53
CA PRO A 146 -4.42 21.10 0.96
C PRO A 146 -4.22 22.61 1.14
N GLU A 147 -5.30 23.39 1.15
CA GLU A 147 -5.27 24.84 1.32
C GLU A 147 -4.97 25.28 2.76
N LYS A 148 -5.28 24.42 3.74
CA LYS A 148 -5.02 24.68 5.18
C LYS A 148 -3.70 24.08 5.64
N SER A 149 -3.24 23.02 4.98
CA SER A 149 -1.99 22.37 5.31
C SER A 149 -0.81 23.31 5.13
N ARG A 150 -0.06 23.58 6.21
CA ARG A 150 1.15 24.42 6.20
C ARG A 150 2.11 24.05 5.06
N ARG A 151 2.21 22.76 4.74
CA ARG A 151 3.12 22.20 3.73
C ARG A 151 2.63 22.34 2.29
N LEU A 152 1.32 22.46 2.08
CA LEU A 152 0.70 22.47 0.76
C LEU A 152 0.13 23.85 0.38
N ARG A 153 -0.21 24.68 1.37
CA ARG A 153 -0.80 26.01 1.16
C ARG A 153 0.06 26.89 0.26
N LEU A 154 1.39 26.86 0.44
CA LEU A 154 2.33 27.66 -0.34
C LEU A 154 2.41 27.23 -1.81
N LEU A 155 2.05 26.00 -2.13
CA LEU A 155 2.03 25.50 -3.52
C LEU A 155 0.82 26.02 -4.30
N ASN A 156 -0.17 26.62 -3.63
CA ASN A 156 -1.39 27.19 -4.23
C ASN A 156 -2.06 26.24 -5.24
N LEU A 157 -2.14 24.95 -4.91
CA LEU A 157 -2.65 23.92 -5.79
C LEU A 157 -4.15 24.11 -6.03
N LYS A 158 -4.51 24.60 -7.21
CA LYS A 158 -5.90 24.72 -7.66
C LYS A 158 -6.26 23.58 -8.60
N LYS A 159 -7.51 23.12 -8.53
CA LYS A 159 -8.07 22.14 -9.47
C LYS A 159 -8.19 22.80 -10.84
N ARG A 160 -7.71 22.14 -11.89
CA ARG A 160 -7.89 22.62 -13.27
C ARG A 160 -9.33 22.35 -13.74
N THR A 161 -9.81 23.14 -14.69
CA THR A 161 -11.18 22.98 -15.24
C THR A 161 -11.38 21.61 -15.88
N SER A 162 -10.41 21.15 -16.66
CA SER A 162 -10.40 19.84 -17.34
C SER A 162 -10.07 18.65 -16.42
N GLU A 163 -9.59 18.91 -15.20
CA GLU A 163 -9.13 17.85 -14.30
C GLU A 163 -10.33 17.21 -13.57
N THR A 164 -10.31 15.90 -13.40
CA THR A 164 -11.34 15.21 -12.61
C THR A 164 -11.14 15.49 -11.12
N ALA A 165 -12.18 15.27 -10.30
CA ALA A 165 -12.05 15.39 -8.85
C ALA A 165 -10.97 14.43 -8.32
N PHE A 166 -10.90 13.21 -8.86
CA PHE A 166 -9.89 12.23 -8.52
C PHE A 166 -8.49 12.65 -8.98
N GLY A 167 -8.34 13.10 -10.23
CA GLY A 167 -7.05 13.55 -10.77
C GLY A 167 -6.44 14.67 -9.93
N PHE A 168 -7.27 15.61 -9.47
CA PHE A 168 -6.82 16.66 -8.56
C PHE A 168 -6.32 16.11 -7.21
N ARG A 169 -7.07 15.18 -6.61
CA ARG A 169 -6.65 14.56 -5.34
C ARG A 169 -5.40 13.71 -5.52
N LEU A 170 -5.26 12.99 -6.63
CA LEU A 170 -4.05 12.23 -6.94
C LEU A 170 -2.83 13.14 -7.06
N ARG A 171 -2.96 14.28 -7.76
CA ARG A 171 -1.88 15.26 -7.87
C ARG A 171 -1.43 15.80 -6.52
N ILE A 172 -2.37 16.09 -5.62
CA ILE A 172 -2.04 16.48 -4.23
C ILE A 172 -1.27 15.37 -3.52
N ALA A 173 -1.74 14.12 -3.60
CA ALA A 173 -1.05 12.99 -3.00
C ALA A 173 0.38 12.82 -3.56
N CYS A 174 0.58 13.00 -4.86
CA CYS A 174 1.91 12.98 -5.48
C CYS A 174 2.82 14.07 -4.90
N HIS A 175 2.32 15.30 -4.72
CA HIS A 175 3.10 16.35 -4.06
C HIS A 175 3.46 15.98 -2.62
N MET A 176 2.53 15.38 -1.88
CA MET A 176 2.78 14.94 -0.51
C MET A 176 3.83 13.83 -0.45
N LEU A 177 3.72 12.79 -1.28
CA LEU A 177 4.68 11.69 -1.34
C LEU A 177 6.10 12.15 -1.71
N ASN A 178 6.22 13.26 -2.44
CA ASN A 178 7.51 13.85 -2.84
C ASN A 178 7.99 15.00 -1.92
N SER A 179 7.31 15.27 -0.80
CA SER A 179 7.65 16.36 0.12
C SER A 179 7.85 15.87 1.55
N ASP A 180 8.54 16.67 2.35
CA ASP A 180 8.75 16.36 3.76
C ASP A 180 7.46 16.51 4.58
N PRO A 181 7.20 15.62 5.54
CA PRO A 181 8.07 14.53 6.00
C PRO A 181 7.88 13.21 5.24
N TRP A 182 6.88 13.12 4.36
CA TRP A 182 6.38 11.85 3.83
C TRP A 182 7.33 11.17 2.84
N ARG A 183 8.16 11.93 2.12
CA ARG A 183 9.20 11.36 1.25
C ARG A 183 10.25 10.53 1.99
N ARG A 184 10.40 10.71 3.31
CA ARG A 184 11.33 9.96 4.17
C ARG A 184 10.72 8.66 4.70
N LEU A 185 9.43 8.45 4.49
CA LEU A 185 8.74 7.24 4.92
C LEU A 185 8.72 6.24 3.76
N SER A 186 8.83 4.94 4.07
CA SER A 186 8.71 3.84 3.10
C SER A 186 7.25 3.59 2.68
N LEU A 187 6.55 4.66 2.28
CA LEU A 187 5.14 4.58 1.89
C LEU A 187 5.01 3.87 0.54
N THR A 188 3.97 3.05 0.44
CA THR A 188 3.59 2.35 -0.78
C THR A 188 2.25 2.89 -1.25
N PHE A 189 2.19 3.36 -2.50
CA PHE A 189 0.95 3.68 -3.19
C PHE A 189 0.46 2.43 -3.93
N ARG A 190 -0.83 2.09 -3.79
CA ARG A 190 -1.46 0.91 -4.42
C ARG A 190 -2.79 1.29 -5.08
N TRP A 191 -2.98 0.86 -6.32
CA TRP A 191 -4.27 0.88 -7.04
C TRP A 191 -5.15 -0.31 -6.60
N LEU A 192 -6.46 -0.10 -6.49
CA LEU A 192 -7.38 -1.07 -5.84
C LEU A 192 -8.65 -1.45 -6.63
N LEU A 193 -8.92 -0.83 -7.78
CA LEU A 193 -10.18 -1.05 -8.50
C LEU A 193 -10.15 -2.24 -9.48
N PRO A 194 -10.97 -3.30 -9.31
CA PRO A 194 -10.98 -4.51 -10.15
C PRO A 194 -11.57 -4.37 -11.56
N GLU A 195 -12.32 -3.30 -11.86
CA GLU A 195 -12.85 -3.04 -13.22
C GLU A 195 -11.73 -2.72 -14.24
N GLU A 196 -10.56 -2.36 -13.69
CA GLU A 196 -9.30 -2.25 -14.37
C GLU A 196 -8.48 -3.53 -14.23
N TYR A 197 -9.04 -4.71 -13.97
CA TYR A 197 -8.26 -5.95 -13.90
C TYR A 197 -8.82 -6.99 -14.89
N ASP A 198 -7.94 -7.69 -15.59
CA ASP A 198 -8.25 -8.86 -16.41
C ASP A 198 -7.93 -10.14 -15.62
N VAL A 199 -8.65 -11.22 -15.90
CA VAL A 199 -8.26 -12.55 -15.42
C VAL A 199 -7.11 -13.04 -16.31
N ALA A 200 -6.08 -13.66 -15.71
CA ALA A 200 -5.06 -14.36 -16.49
C ALA A 200 -5.74 -15.43 -17.37
N GLY A 201 -5.79 -15.13 -18.68
CA GLY A 201 -6.54 -15.92 -19.65
C GLY A 201 -5.72 -17.04 -20.26
N THR A 202 -6.08 -17.40 -21.49
CA THR A 202 -5.34 -18.34 -22.34
C THR A 202 -4.19 -17.64 -23.06
N CYS A 203 -3.09 -18.36 -23.24
CA CYS A 203 -1.97 -17.89 -24.04
C CYS A 203 -2.40 -17.77 -25.50
N SER A 204 -2.19 -16.60 -26.10
CA SER A 204 -2.59 -16.31 -27.49
C SER A 204 -1.73 -17.02 -28.55
N LEU A 205 -0.69 -17.75 -28.14
CA LEU A 205 0.16 -18.55 -29.03
C LEU A 205 -0.15 -20.05 -28.97
N CYS A 206 -0.22 -20.62 -27.76
CA CYS A 206 -0.44 -22.07 -27.59
C CYS A 206 -1.87 -22.44 -27.19
N LEU A 207 -2.73 -21.44 -26.96
CA LEU A 207 -4.14 -21.57 -26.58
C LEU A 207 -4.39 -22.28 -25.23
N LYS A 208 -3.34 -22.63 -24.49
CA LYS A 208 -3.42 -23.24 -23.16
C LYS A 208 -3.60 -22.18 -22.08
N PRO A 209 -4.25 -22.49 -20.94
CA PRO A 209 -4.38 -21.57 -19.82
C PRO A 209 -3.01 -21.17 -19.24
N ILE A 210 -2.92 -19.93 -18.75
CA ILE A 210 -1.77 -19.44 -17.98
C ILE A 210 -2.12 -19.56 -16.51
N LEU A 211 -1.47 -20.49 -15.80
CA LEU A 211 -1.86 -20.87 -14.44
C LEU A 211 -1.21 -19.99 -13.35
N SER A 212 -0.17 -19.22 -13.70
CA SER A 212 0.57 -18.40 -12.76
C SER A 212 1.05 -17.10 -13.41
N ILE A 213 1.05 -16.01 -12.65
CA ILE A 213 1.62 -14.72 -13.06
C ILE A 213 3.12 -14.85 -13.39
N SER A 214 3.83 -15.79 -12.75
CA SER A 214 5.25 -16.06 -13.05
C SER A 214 5.49 -16.52 -14.49
N GLU A 215 4.46 -17.06 -15.14
CA GLU A 215 4.50 -17.49 -16.53
C GLU A 215 3.87 -16.47 -17.48
N LEU A 216 3.14 -15.49 -16.96
CA LEU A 216 2.39 -14.51 -17.74
C LEU A 216 3.28 -13.39 -18.26
N LEU A 217 3.23 -13.16 -19.57
CA LEU A 217 3.51 -11.87 -20.20
C LEU A 217 2.24 -11.35 -20.86
N ARG A 218 2.04 -10.03 -20.85
CA ARG A 218 0.95 -9.38 -21.57
C ARG A 218 1.50 -8.40 -22.60
N CYS A 219 0.70 -8.07 -23.60
CA CYS A 219 1.10 -7.11 -24.62
C CYS A 219 1.47 -5.74 -24.03
N HIS A 220 2.49 -5.10 -24.60
CA HIS A 220 2.90 -3.73 -24.24
C HIS A 220 1.78 -2.71 -24.48
N ALA A 221 0.99 -2.88 -25.54
CA ALA A 221 -0.16 -2.04 -25.87
C ALA A 221 -1.41 -2.49 -25.09
N ASN A 222 -1.32 -2.59 -23.76
CA ASN A 222 -2.37 -3.15 -22.90
C ASN A 222 -3.71 -2.37 -22.90
N GLU A 223 -3.73 -1.14 -23.39
CA GLU A 223 -4.97 -0.34 -23.58
C GLU A 223 -5.77 -0.78 -24.81
N THR A 224 -5.09 -1.24 -25.86
CA THR A 224 -5.70 -1.59 -27.17
C THR A 224 -5.61 -3.09 -27.49
N CYS A 225 -4.74 -3.83 -26.80
CA CYS A 225 -4.51 -5.26 -27.00
C CYS A 225 -4.50 -6.02 -25.68
N LYS A 226 -5.47 -6.92 -25.50
CA LYS A 226 -5.63 -7.76 -24.30
C LYS A 226 -4.96 -9.14 -24.41
N SER A 227 -3.98 -9.29 -25.31
CA SER A 227 -3.33 -10.57 -25.51
C SER A 227 -2.38 -10.90 -24.36
N HIS A 228 -2.48 -12.14 -23.89
CA HIS A 228 -1.63 -12.75 -22.87
C HIS A 228 -0.83 -13.89 -23.51
N PHE A 229 0.37 -14.12 -23.01
CA PHE A 229 1.29 -15.14 -23.50
C PHE A 229 2.00 -15.81 -22.34
N HIS A 230 2.32 -17.10 -22.49
CA HIS A 230 3.38 -17.67 -21.67
C HIS A 230 4.70 -17.00 -22.03
N MET A 231 5.52 -16.66 -21.04
CA MET A 231 6.88 -16.14 -21.22
C MET A 231 7.67 -17.04 -22.17
N ARG A 232 7.57 -18.36 -21.99
CA ARG A 232 8.24 -19.33 -22.86
C ARG A 232 7.73 -19.24 -24.29
N CYS A 233 6.41 -19.19 -24.51
CA CYS A 233 5.85 -19.12 -25.86
C CYS A 233 6.27 -17.85 -26.61
N LEU A 234 6.20 -16.69 -25.95
CA LEU A 234 6.55 -15.42 -26.58
C LEU A 234 8.05 -15.32 -26.86
N SER A 235 8.90 -15.78 -25.93
CA SER A 235 10.36 -15.85 -26.14
C SER A 235 10.69 -16.70 -27.37
N LYS A 236 10.13 -17.92 -27.44
CA LYS A 236 10.36 -18.82 -28.58
C LYS A 236 9.91 -18.22 -29.91
N HIS A 237 8.75 -17.55 -29.92
CA HIS A 237 8.23 -16.90 -31.12
C HIS A 237 9.15 -15.77 -31.59
N ALA A 238 9.58 -14.89 -30.68
CA ALA A 238 10.45 -13.76 -31.01
C ALA A 238 11.83 -14.23 -31.51
N LEU A 239 12.45 -15.21 -30.85
CA LEU A 239 13.76 -15.73 -31.26
C LEU A 239 13.71 -16.47 -32.61
N ASN A 240 12.61 -17.13 -32.95
CA ASN A 240 12.43 -17.78 -34.25
C ASN A 240 12.26 -16.78 -35.39
N ALA A 241 11.66 -15.61 -35.13
CA ALA A 241 11.39 -14.61 -36.17
C ALA A 241 12.66 -13.92 -36.69
N VAL A 242 13.77 -13.98 -35.94
CA VAL A 242 15.02 -13.28 -36.25
C VAL A 242 16.20 -14.24 -36.48
N ASP A 243 15.96 -15.57 -36.50
CA ASP A 243 17.01 -16.62 -36.52
C ASP A 243 18.07 -16.49 -35.39
N GLU A 244 17.71 -15.81 -34.30
CA GLU A 244 18.60 -15.44 -33.19
C GLU A 244 18.75 -16.53 -32.11
N TYR A 245 18.16 -17.72 -32.32
CA TYR A 245 18.27 -18.85 -31.39
C TYR A 245 19.70 -19.32 -31.14
N ARG A 246 20.65 -18.94 -32.00
CA ARG A 246 22.04 -19.36 -31.93
C ARG A 246 22.87 -18.50 -30.97
N THR A 247 22.38 -17.34 -30.55
CA THR A 247 23.18 -16.35 -29.81
C THR A 247 22.54 -15.86 -28.51
N SER A 248 21.22 -15.93 -28.38
CA SER A 248 20.50 -15.30 -27.26
C SER A 248 19.49 -16.24 -26.59
N LEU A 249 19.57 -16.35 -25.26
CA LEU A 249 18.63 -17.14 -24.44
C LEU A 249 17.24 -16.49 -24.32
N PHE A 250 17.17 -15.16 -24.48
CA PHE A 250 15.95 -14.37 -24.43
C PHE A 250 16.02 -13.28 -25.51
N PRO A 251 14.90 -12.90 -26.13
CA PRO A 251 14.89 -11.83 -27.11
C PRO A 251 15.20 -10.49 -26.43
N ILE A 252 15.81 -9.55 -27.16
CA ILE A 252 15.97 -8.16 -26.69
C ILE A 252 14.69 -7.37 -26.97
N GLN A 253 14.11 -7.59 -28.15
CA GLN A 253 12.88 -6.96 -28.63
C GLN A 253 12.08 -7.94 -29.50
N GLY A 254 10.82 -7.63 -29.77
CA GLY A 254 9.97 -8.43 -30.65
C GLY A 254 8.68 -7.71 -31.00
N GLN A 255 7.81 -8.38 -31.75
CA GLN A 255 6.48 -7.87 -32.09
C GLN A 255 5.39 -8.72 -31.47
N CYS A 256 4.32 -8.09 -30.99
CA CYS A 256 3.17 -8.81 -30.46
C CYS A 256 2.50 -9.62 -31.59
N PRO A 257 2.38 -10.95 -31.47
CA PRO A 257 1.76 -11.79 -32.51
C PRO A 257 0.28 -11.46 -32.79
N LYS A 258 -0.39 -10.71 -31.90
CA LYS A 258 -1.81 -10.36 -32.02
C LYS A 258 -2.07 -8.99 -32.63
N CYS A 259 -1.29 -7.97 -32.25
CA CYS A 259 -1.51 -6.58 -32.68
C CYS A 259 -0.32 -5.94 -33.40
N GLY A 260 0.80 -6.65 -33.57
CA GLY A 260 1.98 -6.17 -34.30
C GLY A 260 2.83 -5.12 -33.58
N VAL A 261 2.40 -4.60 -32.43
CA VAL A 261 3.17 -3.60 -31.66
C VAL A 261 4.54 -4.16 -31.26
N VAL A 262 5.58 -3.37 -31.50
CA VAL A 262 6.94 -3.65 -31.06
C VAL A 262 7.03 -3.49 -29.54
N TYR A 263 7.76 -4.41 -28.88
CA TYR A 263 8.05 -4.36 -27.46
C TYR A 263 9.54 -4.62 -27.21
N LEU A 264 10.05 -4.12 -26.09
CA LEU A 264 11.31 -4.55 -25.51
C LEU A 264 11.03 -5.67 -24.49
N TRP A 265 11.83 -6.74 -24.52
CA TRP A 265 11.65 -7.85 -23.58
C TRP A 265 11.80 -7.40 -22.12
N GLY A 266 12.76 -6.50 -21.87
CA GLY A 266 12.96 -5.89 -20.56
C GLY A 266 11.72 -5.14 -20.03
N ASP A 267 10.88 -4.57 -20.91
CA ASP A 267 9.64 -3.91 -20.51
C ASP A 267 8.60 -4.93 -20.05
N LEU A 268 8.47 -6.05 -20.77
CA LEU A 268 7.55 -7.12 -20.42
C LEU A 268 7.92 -7.77 -19.08
N ILE A 269 9.23 -8.01 -18.85
CA ILE A 269 9.73 -8.56 -17.58
C ILE A 269 9.52 -7.57 -16.43
N ARG A 270 9.73 -6.26 -16.66
CA ARG A 270 9.45 -5.24 -15.64
C ARG A 270 7.98 -5.22 -15.25
N ASP A 271 7.07 -5.23 -16.22
CA ASP A 271 5.63 -5.30 -15.96
C ASP A 271 5.26 -6.56 -15.17
N GLN A 272 5.77 -7.74 -15.59
CA GLN A 272 5.55 -9.00 -14.87
C GLN A 272 6.04 -8.96 -13.42
N ARG A 273 7.21 -8.38 -13.15
CA ARG A 273 7.72 -8.24 -11.78
C ARG A 273 6.80 -7.39 -10.91
N ILE A 274 6.19 -6.36 -11.49
CA ILE A 274 5.18 -5.54 -10.79
C ILE A 274 3.92 -6.39 -10.53
N LEU A 275 3.46 -7.18 -11.50
CA LEU A 275 2.32 -8.10 -11.32
C LEU A 275 2.57 -9.11 -10.19
N LEU A 276 3.76 -9.72 -10.13
CA LEU A 276 4.15 -10.65 -9.07
C LEU A 276 4.17 -9.98 -7.70
N ALA A 277 4.71 -8.75 -7.62
CA ALA A 277 4.69 -7.97 -6.39
C ALA A 277 3.25 -7.70 -5.93
N VAL A 278 2.39 -7.23 -6.84
CA VAL A 278 0.96 -6.97 -6.54
C VAL A 278 0.26 -8.24 -6.03
N ASN A 279 0.47 -9.39 -6.68
CA ASN A 279 -0.18 -10.64 -6.31
C ASN A 279 0.29 -11.19 -4.94
N LYS A 280 1.58 -11.08 -4.61
CA LYS A 280 2.12 -11.50 -3.30
C LYS A 280 1.41 -10.81 -2.14
N PHE A 281 1.03 -9.55 -2.31
CA PHE A 281 0.29 -8.79 -1.29
C PHE A 281 -1.23 -9.03 -1.32
N ASN A 282 -1.76 -9.65 -2.38
CA ASN A 282 -3.19 -9.94 -2.53
C ASN A 282 -3.56 -11.38 -2.11
N SER A 283 -2.59 -12.18 -1.63
CA SER A 283 -2.70 -13.60 -1.27
C SER A 283 -3.82 -13.96 -0.28
N SER A 284 -4.38 -12.97 0.44
CA SER A 284 -5.46 -13.15 1.42
C SER A 284 -6.81 -12.55 0.96
N SER A 285 -6.96 -12.25 -0.34
CA SER A 285 -8.11 -11.52 -0.90
C SER A 285 -8.70 -12.19 -2.15
N THR A 286 -9.91 -11.79 -2.54
CA THR A 286 -10.63 -12.22 -3.76
C THR A 286 -9.95 -11.82 -5.07
N LEU A 287 -8.77 -11.18 -5.03
CA LEU A 287 -8.02 -10.67 -6.19
C LEU A 287 -6.82 -11.55 -6.58
N PHE A 288 -6.72 -12.76 -6.03
CA PHE A 288 -5.68 -13.72 -6.37
C PHE A 288 -5.72 -14.04 -7.88
N ASN A 289 -4.60 -13.90 -8.57
CA ASN A 289 -4.45 -14.08 -10.04
C ASN A 289 -5.19 -13.05 -10.93
N MET A 290 -5.57 -11.88 -10.40
CA MET A 290 -6.08 -10.77 -11.23
C MET A 290 -4.93 -9.88 -11.75
N ILE A 291 -5.00 -9.47 -13.03
CA ILE A 291 -4.00 -8.68 -13.74
C ILE A 291 -4.51 -7.24 -13.93
N PRO A 292 -3.91 -6.19 -13.34
CA PRO A 292 -4.26 -4.81 -13.64
C PRO A 292 -4.14 -4.48 -15.14
N ARG A 293 -5.12 -3.79 -15.72
CA ARG A 293 -5.18 -3.16 -17.04
C ARG A 293 -4.36 -1.86 -17.01
N GLY A 294 -3.75 -1.50 -18.13
CA GLY A 294 -2.94 -0.29 -18.24
C GLY A 294 -1.49 -0.45 -17.76
N LYS A 295 -0.60 0.43 -18.22
CA LYS A 295 0.85 0.36 -17.96
C LYS A 295 1.14 0.60 -16.48
N LEU A 296 1.72 -0.39 -15.81
CA LEU A 296 2.17 -0.24 -14.43
C LEU A 296 3.51 0.49 -14.44
N ILE A 297 3.45 1.79 -14.18
CA ILE A 297 4.65 2.61 -14.07
C ILE A 297 5.15 2.47 -12.64
N LYS A 298 6.34 1.88 -12.49
CA LYS A 298 7.10 1.99 -11.25
C LYS A 298 7.50 3.46 -11.14
N MET A 299 6.89 4.19 -10.19
CA MET A 299 7.39 5.50 -9.77
C MET A 299 8.78 5.36 -9.17
#